data_AF-A0A382UYC1-F1
#
_entry.id   AF-A0A382UYC1-F1
#
_cell.length_a   1.000
_cell.length_b   1.000
_cell.length_c   1.000
_cell.angle_alpha   90.00
_cell.angle_beta   90.00
_cell.angle_gamma   90.00
#
_symmetry.space_group_name_H-M   'P 1'
#
loop_
_entity.id
_entity.type
_entity.pdbx_description
1 polymer ?
#
loop_
_entity_poly.entity_id
_entity_poly.type
_entity_poly.pdbx_seq_one_letter_code
_entity_poly.pdbx_strand_id
1 'polypeptide(L)'
;RMQINSYLEGINIKGRTVLVYSANDLGGAWARDKLGQWTHGIIGGGSRERQLAIRLGVNIVMYALTLDYKKDMVHLPIILERLKRRKLP
;
A
#
# COMPACT_ATOMS: atom_id res chain seq x y z
N ARG A 1 12.89 22.21 10.39
CA ARG A 1 13.27 20.88 9.87
C ARG A 1 11.99 20.18 9.47
N MET A 2 11.85 19.74 8.22
CA MET A 2 10.65 19.03 7.78
C MET A 2 10.67 17.63 8.41
N GLN A 3 9.58 17.24 9.07
CA GLN A 3 9.52 16.00 9.84
C GLN A 3 9.12 14.84 8.93
N ILE A 4 9.91 13.76 8.94
CA ILE A 4 9.61 12.52 8.22
C ILE A 4 9.16 11.50 9.27
N ASN A 5 7.90 11.09 9.21
CA ASN A 5 7.35 10.11 10.16
C ASN A 5 7.43 8.70 9.57
N SER A 6 8.01 7.74 10.29
CA SER A 6 8.16 6.36 9.82
C SER A 6 6.93 5.48 10.07
N TYR A 7 5.88 6.04 10.67
CA TYR A 7 4.66 5.33 11.08
C TYR A 7 3.40 6.00 10.52
N LEU A 8 2.32 5.24 10.57
CA LEU A 8 0.96 5.72 10.35
C LEU A 8 0.21 5.66 11.67
N GLU A 9 -0.70 6.59 11.85
CA GLU A 9 -1.64 6.58 12.96
C GLU A 9 -3.00 6.10 12.46
N GLY A 10 -3.88 5.72 13.39
CA GLY A 10 -5.19 5.23 13.00
C GLY A 10 -6.04 4.75 14.17
N ILE A 11 -7.30 4.45 13.86
CA ILE A 11 -8.26 3.91 14.82
C ILE A 11 -8.57 2.46 14.44
N ASN A 12 -8.47 1.58 15.42
CA ASN A 12 -8.82 0.17 15.29
C ASN A 12 -10.13 -0.14 16.02
N ILE A 13 -11.08 -0.76 15.33
CA ILE A 13 -12.35 -1.24 15.88
C ILE A 13 -12.43 -2.75 15.63
N LYS A 14 -12.58 -3.54 16.71
CA LYS A 14 -12.74 -5.01 16.64
C LYS A 14 -11.67 -5.70 15.77
N GLY A 15 -10.40 -5.28 15.91
CA GLY A 15 -9.27 -5.85 15.17
C GLY A 15 -9.15 -5.41 13.71
N ARG A 16 -9.90 -4.39 13.28
CA ARG A 16 -9.86 -3.81 11.94
C ARG A 16 -9.54 -2.32 12.01
N THR A 17 -8.69 -1.84 11.13
CA THR A 17 -8.34 -0.42 11.04
C THR A 17 -9.40 0.32 10.23
N VAL A 18 -10.13 1.23 10.87
CA VAL A 18 -11.23 1.98 10.22
C VAL A 18 -10.82 3.38 9.79
N LEU A 19 -9.72 3.90 10.34
CA LEU A 19 -9.16 5.20 10.01
C LEU A 19 -7.64 5.05 9.93
N VAL A 20 -7.05 5.63 8.89
CA VAL A 20 -5.60 5.75 8.73
C VAL A 20 -5.26 7.21 8.53
N TYR A 21 -4.28 7.70 9.28
CA TYR A 21 -3.74 9.04 9.19
C TYR A 21 -2.26 8.99 8.84
N SER A 22 -1.84 9.84 7.90
CA SER A 22 -0.45 10.00 7.49
C SER A 22 -0.06 11.47 7.52
N ALA A 23 1.05 11.77 8.20
CA ALA A 23 1.61 13.12 8.26
C ALA A 23 2.58 13.44 7.10
N ASN A 24 2.87 12.48 6.22
CA ASN A 24 3.90 12.61 5.17
C ASN A 24 3.38 13.08 3.81
N ASP A 25 2.20 13.70 3.75
CA ASP A 25 1.54 14.15 2.51
C ASP A 25 1.58 13.12 1.36
N LEU A 26 0.83 12.03 1.54
CA LEU A 26 0.69 11.01 0.49
C LEU A 26 0.04 11.58 -0.78
N GLY A 27 -0.84 12.57 -0.64
CA GLY A 27 -1.51 13.23 -1.77
C GLY A 27 -0.52 13.91 -2.71
N GLY A 28 0.40 14.71 -2.18
CA GLY A 28 1.48 15.32 -2.95
C GLY A 28 2.41 14.30 -3.59
N ALA A 29 2.70 13.19 -2.90
CA ALA A 29 3.50 12.11 -3.45
C ALA A 29 2.84 11.38 -4.64
N TRP A 30 1.51 11.36 -4.70
CA TRP A 30 0.73 10.74 -5.79
C TRP A 30 0.37 11.70 -6.91
N ALA A 31 0.37 13.01 -6.63
CA ALA A 31 -0.11 14.03 -7.54
C ALA A 31 0.70 14.09 -8.85
N ARG A 32 -0.03 14.09 -9.96
CA ARG A 32 0.51 14.26 -11.32
C ARG A 32 -0.22 15.38 -12.05
N ASP A 33 0.48 16.02 -12.97
CA ASP A 33 -0.12 17.00 -13.88
C ASP A 33 -0.78 16.29 -15.07
N LYS A 34 -1.36 17.09 -15.98
CA LYS A 34 -2.03 16.58 -17.19
C LYS A 34 -1.08 15.90 -18.18
N LEU A 35 0.22 16.16 -18.08
CA LEU A 35 1.26 15.56 -18.91
C LEU A 35 1.88 14.31 -18.24
N GLY A 36 1.40 13.94 -17.05
CA GLY A 36 1.86 12.80 -16.28
C GLY A 36 3.14 13.05 -15.47
N GLN A 37 3.63 14.30 -15.43
CA GLN A 37 4.79 14.68 -14.64
C GLN A 37 4.41 14.80 -13.16
N TRP A 38 5.39 14.53 -12.29
CA TRP A 38 5.22 14.68 -10.86
C TRP A 38 5.14 16.16 -10.49
N THR A 39 4.07 16.56 -9.81
CA THR A 39 3.83 17.96 -9.45
C THR A 39 4.61 18.41 -8.22
N HIS A 40 4.89 17.49 -7.30
CA HIS A 40 5.61 17.75 -6.06
C HIS A 40 6.87 16.91 -6.00
N GLY A 41 7.97 17.43 -5.48
CA GLY A 41 9.20 16.65 -5.22
C GLY A 41 9.07 15.79 -3.96
N ILE A 42 9.96 14.79 -3.80
CA ILE A 42 10.08 14.04 -2.54
C ILE A 42 11.39 14.42 -1.86
N ILE A 43 11.29 14.76 -0.58
CA ILE A 43 12.43 15.16 0.25
C ILE A 43 13.14 13.90 0.76
N GLY A 44 14.46 13.88 0.64
CA GLY A 44 15.33 12.86 1.24
C GLY A 44 15.38 11.49 0.56
N GLY A 45 14.40 11.15 -0.31
CA GLY A 45 14.26 9.81 -0.87
C GLY A 45 14.12 9.68 -2.40
N GLY A 46 13.69 10.74 -3.07
CA GLY A 46 13.55 10.73 -4.53
C GLY A 46 12.52 9.70 -5.04
N SER A 47 12.89 8.91 -6.05
CA SER A 47 11.97 8.02 -6.76
C SER A 47 11.55 6.78 -5.97
N ARG A 48 12.42 6.25 -5.12
CA ARG A 48 12.16 5.05 -4.31
C ARG A 48 11.05 5.31 -3.29
N GLU A 49 11.14 6.40 -2.56
CA GLU A 49 10.16 6.80 -1.56
C GLU A 49 8.82 7.10 -2.21
N ARG A 50 8.82 7.61 -3.46
CA ARG A 50 7.58 7.76 -4.24
C ARG A 50 6.94 6.42 -4.53
N GLN A 51 7.73 5.46 -5.00
CA GLN A 51 7.22 4.11 -5.25
C GLN A 51 6.65 3.49 -3.97
N LEU A 52 7.30 3.70 -2.82
CA LEU A 52 6.79 3.24 -1.53
C LEU A 52 5.48 3.94 -1.13
N ALA A 53 5.37 5.26 -1.34
CA ALA A 53 4.13 6.00 -1.11
C ALA A 53 2.99 5.48 -2.00
N ILE A 54 3.25 5.19 -3.28
CA ILE A 54 2.26 4.62 -4.20
C ILE A 54 1.85 3.22 -3.74
N ARG A 55 2.81 2.36 -3.39
CA ARG A 55 2.54 1.01 -2.87
C ARG A 55 1.72 1.06 -1.58
N LEU A 56 1.98 2.02 -0.72
CA LEU A 56 1.20 2.23 0.49
C LEU A 56 -0.25 2.60 0.15
N GLY A 57 -0.46 3.53 -0.78
CA GLY A 57 -1.80 3.90 -1.24
C GLY A 57 -2.60 2.71 -1.79
N VAL A 58 -1.97 1.93 -2.67
CA VAL A 58 -2.59 0.69 -3.19
C VAL A 58 -2.92 -0.29 -2.06
N ASN A 59 -2.01 -0.47 -1.10
CA ASN A 59 -2.26 -1.35 0.04
C ASN A 59 -3.42 -0.86 0.93
N ILE A 60 -3.56 0.45 1.14
CA ILE A 60 -4.67 1.04 1.89
C ILE A 60 -6.00 0.80 1.17
N VAL A 61 -6.04 1.04 -0.15
CA VAL A 61 -7.26 0.79 -0.96
C VAL A 61 -7.62 -0.69 -0.96
N MET A 62 -6.63 -1.57 -1.17
CA MET A 62 -6.85 -3.02 -1.10
C MET A 62 -7.38 -3.42 0.27
N TYR A 63 -6.76 -2.95 1.35
CA TYR A 63 -7.23 -3.21 2.72
C TYR A 63 -8.66 -2.70 2.93
N ALA A 64 -8.99 -1.49 2.49
CA ALA A 64 -10.33 -0.94 2.66
C ALA A 64 -11.41 -1.76 1.93
N LEU A 65 -11.09 -2.31 0.76
CA LEU A 65 -12.03 -3.07 -0.07
C LEU A 65 -12.15 -4.55 0.32
N THR A 66 -11.14 -5.11 0.97
CA THR A 66 -11.05 -6.56 1.20
C THR A 66 -10.83 -6.94 2.66
N LEU A 67 -10.48 -5.97 3.52
CA LEU A 67 -9.98 -6.10 4.90
C LEU A 67 -8.73 -6.96 5.03
N ASP A 68 -8.82 -8.22 4.65
CA ASP A 68 -7.87 -9.25 5.01
C ASP A 68 -7.13 -9.81 3.79
N TYR A 69 -7.00 -9.08 2.66
CA TYR A 69 -6.34 -9.61 1.44
C TYR A 69 -4.95 -10.19 1.68
N LYS A 70 -4.20 -9.65 2.65
CA LYS A 70 -2.88 -10.18 3.00
C LYS A 70 -2.98 -11.48 3.79
N LYS A 71 -4.04 -11.70 4.56
CA LYS A 71 -4.30 -12.99 5.21
C LYS A 71 -4.66 -14.04 4.18
N ASP A 72 -5.28 -13.67 3.05
CA ASP A 72 -5.58 -14.62 1.97
C ASP A 72 -4.31 -15.27 1.38
N MET A 73 -3.14 -14.64 1.52
CA MET A 73 -1.85 -15.23 1.13
C MET A 73 -1.53 -16.54 1.87
N VAL A 74 -2.11 -16.79 3.05
CA VAL A 74 -1.91 -18.06 3.77
C VAL A 74 -2.43 -19.26 2.97
N HIS A 75 -3.40 -19.04 2.08
CA HIS A 75 -3.98 -20.08 1.24
C HIS A 75 -3.14 -20.35 -0.03
N LEU A 76 -2.19 -19.46 -0.36
CA LEU A 76 -1.39 -19.56 -1.58
C LEU A 76 -0.66 -20.90 -1.75
N PRO A 77 -0.01 -21.50 -0.72
CA PRO A 77 0.66 -22.79 -0.87
C PRO A 77 -0.29 -23.88 -1.35
N ILE A 78 -1.50 -23.92 -0.79
CA ILE A 78 -2.53 -24.91 -1.14
C ILE A 78 -3.02 -24.69 -2.57
N ILE A 79 -3.23 -23.43 -2.99
CA ILE A 79 -3.62 -23.09 -4.36
C ILE A 79 -2.55 -23.54 -5.35
N LEU A 80 -1.28 -23.27 -5.06
CA LEU A 80 -0.15 -23.66 -5.90
C LEU A 80 -0.01 -25.18 -6.00
N GLU A 81 -0.21 -25.92 -4.91
CA GLU A 81 -0.20 -27.39 -4.91
C GLU A 81 -1.32 -27.96 -5.79
N ARG A 82 -2.54 -27.41 -5.68
CA ARG A 82 -3.68 -27.81 -6.53
C ARG A 82 -3.41 -27.56 -8.02
N LEU A 83 -2.85 -26.41 -8.36
CA LEU A 83 -2.50 -26.07 -9.74
C LEU A 83 -1.41 -26.98 -10.30
N LYS A 84 -0.42 -27.37 -9.49
CA LYS A 84 0.59 -28.38 -9.86
C LYS A 84 -0.05 -29.73 -10.15
N ARG A 85 -0.92 -30.22 -9.25
CA ARG A 85 -1.60 -31.52 -9.44
C ARG A 85 -2.47 -31.57 -10.69
N ARG A 86 -3.16 -30.47 -11.04
CA ARG A 86 -3.98 -30.38 -12.26
C ARG A 86 -3.17 -30.42 -13.56
N LYS A 87 -1.89 -30.05 -13.53
CA LYS A 87 -0.98 -30.10 -14.68
C LYS A 87 -0.25 -31.44 -14.83
N LEU A 88 -0.47 -32.39 -13.93
CA LEU A 88 0.01 -33.76 -14.10
C LEU A 88 -0.89 -34.45 -15.14
N PRO A 89 -0.31 -35.19 -16.10
CA PRO A 89 -1.08 -35.93 -17.10
C PRO A 89 -1.97 -37.01 -16.48
#